data_AF-A0A7S2BFQ2-F1
#
_entry.id   AF-A0A7S2BFQ2-F1
#
_cell.length_a   1.000
_cell.length_b   1.000
_cell.length_c   1.000
_cell.angle_alpha   90.00
_cell.angle_beta   90.00
_cell.angle_gamma   90.00
#
_symmetry.space_group_name_H-M   'P 1'
#
loop_
_entity.id
_entity.type
_entity.pdbx_description
1 polymer ?
#
loop_
_entity_poly.entity_id
_entity_poly.type
_entity_poly.pdbx_seq_one_letter_code
_entity_poly.pdbx_strand_id
1 'polypeptide(L)'
;AVLADHIASGSVDSMFVNHPEPPERTGGTDDSQGQHLYTDPVFCEMRRCLKVGGTLTIATDNRPYAESLAAAAARVAPASFKSAKVRRSRGVYTEVDGVEVHIGDPGEDQGHVANSSSYFDRLWSNGKKKGRWYLYLHAS
;
A
#
# COMPACT_ATOMS: atom_id res chain seq x y z
N ALA A 1 -18.50 -10.61 -2.81
CA ALA A 1 -17.19 -10.31 -2.18
C ALA A 1 -17.30 -8.93 -1.55
N VAL A 2 -16.80 -8.70 -0.33
CA VAL A 2 -17.16 -7.50 0.48
C VAL A 2 -17.06 -6.18 -0.29
N LEU A 3 -16.01 -5.95 -1.09
CA LEU A 3 -15.90 -4.74 -1.91
C LEU A 3 -16.88 -4.71 -3.09
N ALA A 4 -17.11 -5.84 -3.76
CA ALA A 4 -18.06 -5.96 -4.87
C ALA A 4 -19.51 -5.72 -4.46
N ASP A 5 -19.86 -6.11 -3.23
CA ASP A 5 -21.24 -6.06 -2.75
C ASP A 5 -21.61 -4.67 -2.20
N HIS A 6 -20.60 -3.84 -1.87
CA HIS A 6 -20.81 -2.56 -1.18
C HIS A 6 -20.19 -1.34 -1.88
N ILE A 7 -19.27 -1.53 -2.82
CA ILE A 7 -18.59 -0.45 -3.51
C ILE A 7 -18.74 -0.59 -5.02
N ALA A 8 -19.44 0.38 -5.62
CA ALA A 8 -19.66 0.44 -7.05
C ALA A 8 -18.32 0.57 -7.82
N SER A 9 -18.24 -0.04 -9.00
CA SER A 9 -17.06 0.05 -9.85
C SER A 9 -16.81 1.51 -10.26
N GLY A 10 -15.55 1.95 -10.26
CA GLY A 10 -15.17 3.31 -10.65
C GLY A 10 -15.80 4.41 -9.80
N SER A 11 -16.14 4.14 -8.53
CA SER A 11 -16.76 5.13 -7.64
C SER A 11 -15.78 5.81 -6.69
N VAL A 12 -14.58 5.25 -6.53
CA VAL A 12 -13.59 5.71 -5.55
C VAL A 12 -12.51 6.55 -6.22
N ASP A 13 -12.27 7.76 -5.69
CA ASP A 13 -11.19 8.64 -6.16
C ASP A 13 -9.82 8.22 -5.61
N SER A 14 -9.76 7.88 -4.31
CA SER A 14 -8.52 7.53 -3.63
C SER A 14 -8.74 6.45 -2.57
N MET A 15 -7.77 5.55 -2.45
CA MET A 15 -7.70 4.52 -1.42
C MET A 15 -6.38 4.64 -0.65
N PHE A 16 -6.47 4.50 0.67
CA PHE A 16 -5.33 4.59 1.57
C PHE A 16 -5.31 3.38 2.49
N VAL A 17 -4.18 2.67 2.48
CA VAL A 17 -3.93 1.49 3.31
C VAL A 17 -2.73 1.80 4.19
N ASN A 18 -2.96 1.89 5.49
CA ASN A 18 -1.94 2.31 6.44
C ASN A 18 -1.54 1.15 7.34
N HIS A 19 -0.26 0.78 7.28
CA HIS A 19 0.38 -0.26 8.08
C HIS A 19 -0.41 -1.58 8.09
N PRO A 20 -0.66 -2.18 6.89
CA PRO A 20 -1.33 -3.45 6.83
C PRO A 20 -0.49 -4.51 7.54
N GLU A 21 -1.17 -5.47 8.17
CA GLU A 21 -0.50 -6.57 8.84
C GLU A 21 0.32 -7.38 7.82
N PRO A 22 1.63 -7.57 8.05
CA PRO A 22 2.45 -8.41 7.19
C PRO A 22 2.10 -9.89 7.40
N PRO A 23 2.34 -10.76 6.40
CA PRO A 23 2.16 -12.20 6.57
C PRO A 23 3.03 -12.70 7.72
N GLU A 24 2.47 -13.59 8.56
CA GLU A 24 3.23 -14.25 9.61
C GLU A 24 4.36 -15.08 8.98
N ARG A 25 5.61 -14.80 9.38
CA ARG A 25 6.77 -15.63 9.02
C ARG A 25 6.89 -16.71 10.07
N THR A 26 6.50 -17.93 9.71
CA THR A 26 6.56 -19.19 10.46
C THR A 26 7.61 -19.21 11.59
N GLY A 27 7.10 -19.20 12.83
CA GLY A 27 7.82 -19.54 14.05
C GLY A 27 6.91 -20.12 15.16
N GLY A 28 5.62 -20.28 14.89
CA GLY A 28 4.62 -20.87 15.78
C GLY A 28 3.79 -21.88 14.99
N THR A 29 3.36 -22.94 15.65
CA THR A 29 2.59 -24.08 15.14
C THR A 29 1.13 -23.72 14.80
N ASP A 30 0.90 -22.54 14.22
CA ASP A 30 -0.42 -22.07 13.79
C ASP A 30 -0.44 -21.97 12.27
N ASP A 31 -1.50 -22.51 11.65
CA ASP A 31 -1.59 -22.82 10.21
C ASP A 31 -1.76 -21.59 9.29
N SER A 32 -1.42 -20.39 9.77
CA SER A 32 -1.42 -19.13 9.02
C SER A 32 -0.20 -19.06 8.09
N GLN A 33 -0.13 -19.96 7.11
CA GLN A 33 0.93 -20.10 6.11
C GLN A 33 1.08 -18.85 5.22
N GLY A 34 1.67 -17.77 5.73
CA GLY A 34 1.99 -16.57 4.96
C GLY A 34 0.77 -15.87 4.34
N GLN A 35 -0.44 -16.11 4.87
CA GLN A 35 -1.64 -15.46 4.38
C GLN A 35 -1.63 -13.99 4.76
N HIS A 36 -1.79 -13.10 3.79
CA HIS A 36 -2.00 -11.68 4.02
C HIS A 36 -3.17 -11.20 3.17
N LEU A 37 -3.85 -10.13 3.60
CA LEU A 37 -5.07 -9.66 2.95
C LEU A 37 -4.82 -9.14 1.52
N TYR A 38 -3.64 -8.57 1.25
CA TYR A 38 -3.32 -7.85 0.02
C TYR A 38 -2.79 -8.77 -1.07
N THR A 39 -3.62 -9.71 -1.50
CA THR A 39 -3.34 -10.64 -2.60
C THR A 39 -3.84 -10.09 -3.95
N ASP A 40 -3.45 -10.75 -5.04
CA ASP A 40 -3.84 -10.36 -6.41
C ASP A 40 -5.37 -10.15 -6.55
N PRO A 41 -6.27 -11.02 -6.03
CA PRO A 41 -7.72 -10.77 -6.07
C PRO A 41 -8.16 -9.48 -5.37
N VAL A 42 -7.51 -9.11 -4.26
CA VAL A 42 -7.84 -7.88 -3.53
C VAL A 42 -7.38 -6.66 -4.31
N PHE A 43 -6.20 -6.71 -4.92
CA PHE A 43 -5.74 -5.65 -5.82
C PHE A 43 -6.65 -5.51 -7.05
N CYS A 44 -7.17 -6.61 -7.62
CA CYS A 44 -8.17 -6.56 -8.69
C CYS A 44 -9.44 -5.81 -8.25
N GLU A 45 -9.94 -6.11 -7.04
CA GLU A 45 -11.12 -5.41 -6.49
C GLU A 45 -10.85 -3.94 -6.18
N MET A 46 -9.67 -3.60 -5.66
CA MET A 46 -9.24 -2.20 -5.47
C MET A 46 -9.21 -1.46 -6.80
N ARG A 47 -8.63 -2.08 -7.85
CA ARG A 47 -8.65 -1.51 -9.20
C ARG A 47 -10.08 -1.30 -9.68
N ARG A 48 -10.97 -2.30 -9.53
CA ARG A 48 -12.37 -2.21 -9.96
C ARG A 48 -13.09 -1.02 -9.31
N CYS A 49 -12.86 -0.80 -8.01
CA CYS A 49 -13.49 0.28 -7.26
C CYS A 49 -12.96 1.67 -7.65
N LEU A 50 -11.67 1.78 -7.99
CA LEU A 50 -11.04 3.05 -8.35
C LEU A 50 -11.49 3.56 -9.72
N LYS A 51 -11.76 4.88 -9.78
CA LYS A 51 -11.91 5.61 -11.04
C LYS A 51 -10.64 5.48 -11.88
N VAL A 52 -10.77 5.62 -13.20
CA VAL A 52 -9.60 5.86 -14.06
C VAL A 52 -8.93 7.16 -13.60
N GLY A 53 -7.63 7.11 -13.35
CA GLY A 53 -6.84 8.19 -12.75
C GLY A 53 -6.89 8.24 -11.22
N GLY A 54 -7.76 7.47 -10.57
CA GLY A 54 -7.84 7.37 -9.11
C GLY A 54 -6.55 6.79 -8.49
N THR A 55 -6.36 6.98 -7.20
CA THR A 55 -5.07 6.68 -6.53
C THR A 55 -5.18 5.60 -5.46
N LEU A 56 -4.13 4.79 -5.34
CA LEU A 56 -3.95 3.83 -4.25
C LEU A 56 -2.62 4.13 -3.56
N THR A 57 -2.67 4.37 -2.26
CA THR A 57 -1.47 4.49 -1.41
C THR A 57 -1.45 3.37 -0.40
N ILE A 58 -0.32 2.66 -0.30
CA ILE A 58 -0.12 1.63 0.73
C ILE A 58 1.17 1.96 1.47
N ALA A 59 1.08 2.22 2.78
CA ALA A 59 2.23 2.52 3.64
C ALA A 59 2.49 1.38 4.62
N THR A 60 3.76 1.01 4.83
CA THR A 60 4.18 -0.03 5.77
C THR A 60 5.54 0.30 6.39
N ASP A 61 5.81 -0.22 7.59
CA ASP A 61 7.10 -0.17 8.26
C ASP A 61 7.91 -1.47 8.08
N ASN A 62 7.41 -2.39 7.25
CA ASN A 62 8.05 -3.67 6.94
C ASN A 62 8.53 -3.67 5.48
N ARG A 63 9.85 -3.49 5.29
CA ARG A 63 10.47 -3.41 3.95
C ARG A 63 10.23 -4.64 3.06
N PRO A 64 10.51 -5.89 3.50
CA PRO A 64 10.17 -7.07 2.70
C PRO A 64 8.69 -7.12 2.30
N TYR A 65 7.80 -6.63 3.17
CA TYR A 65 6.38 -6.60 2.86
C TYR A 65 6.04 -5.52 1.82
N ALA A 66 6.69 -4.35 1.86
CA ALA A 66 6.55 -3.33 0.82
C ALA A 66 6.93 -3.87 -0.57
N GLU A 67 8.04 -4.62 -0.65
CA GLU A 67 8.48 -5.27 -1.89
C GLU A 67 7.48 -6.33 -2.37
N SER A 68 6.93 -7.15 -1.46
CA SER A 68 5.91 -8.15 -1.85
C SER A 68 4.59 -7.52 -2.29
N LEU A 69 4.18 -6.41 -1.68
CA LEU A 69 3.01 -5.63 -2.08
C LEU A 69 3.21 -5.04 -3.49
N ALA A 70 4.41 -4.56 -3.80
CA ALA A 70 4.74 -4.03 -5.12
C ALA A 70 4.68 -5.13 -6.20
N ALA A 71 5.24 -6.30 -5.89
CA ALA A 71 5.11 -7.47 -6.77
C ALA A 71 3.64 -7.89 -7.00
N ALA A 72 2.81 -7.86 -5.95
CA ALA A 72 1.39 -8.18 -6.07
C ALA A 72 0.64 -7.15 -6.92
N ALA A 73 0.89 -5.87 -6.71
CA ALA A 73 0.31 -4.80 -7.51
C ALA A 73 0.71 -4.90 -8.99
N ALA A 74 1.98 -5.23 -9.29
CA ALA A 74 2.48 -5.40 -10.65
C ALA A 74 1.80 -6.55 -11.41
N ARG A 75 1.39 -7.63 -10.71
CA ARG A 75 0.74 -8.80 -11.33
C ARG A 75 -0.71 -8.56 -11.76
N VAL A 76 -1.39 -7.53 -11.24
CA VAL A 76 -2.84 -7.27 -11.43
C VAL A 76 -3.15 -6.62 -12.80
N ALA A 77 -2.50 -7.13 -13.84
CA ALA A 77 -2.33 -6.58 -15.17
C ALA A 77 -1.39 -5.35 -15.18
N PRO A 78 -0.26 -5.40 -15.91
CA PRO A 78 0.73 -4.30 -16.01
C PRO A 78 0.17 -2.95 -16.48
N ALA A 79 -1.06 -2.94 -17.00
CA ALA A 79 -1.77 -1.74 -17.45
C ALA A 79 -2.78 -1.19 -16.44
N SER A 80 -3.01 -1.83 -15.29
CA SER A 80 -4.03 -1.43 -14.31
C SER A 80 -3.53 -0.40 -13.30
N PHE A 81 -2.26 -0.49 -12.90
CA PHE A 81 -1.65 0.41 -11.93
C PHE A 81 -0.33 0.93 -12.46
N LYS A 82 -0.05 2.22 -12.23
CA LYS A 82 1.22 2.86 -12.57
C LYS A 82 1.74 3.64 -11.38
N SER A 83 3.05 3.58 -11.15
CA SER A 83 3.72 4.42 -10.16
C SER A 83 3.43 5.90 -10.44
N ALA A 84 2.91 6.59 -9.43
CA ALA A 84 2.47 7.96 -9.51
C ALA A 84 3.58 8.90 -9.03
N LYS A 85 3.73 10.07 -9.67
CA LYS A 85 4.77 11.04 -9.27
C LYS A 85 4.50 11.56 -7.86
N VAL A 86 5.46 11.33 -6.97
CA VAL A 86 5.42 11.85 -5.60
C VAL A 86 6.08 13.23 -5.55
N ARG A 87 5.35 14.27 -5.13
CA ARG A 87 5.87 15.66 -5.07
C ARG A 87 6.81 15.93 -3.88
N ARG A 88 6.82 15.06 -2.86
CA ARG A 88 7.62 15.18 -1.62
C ARG A 88 8.21 13.84 -1.17
N SER A 89 8.73 13.05 -2.11
CA SER A 89 9.35 11.76 -1.78
C SER A 89 10.74 11.96 -1.17
N ARG A 90 11.10 11.09 -0.21
CA ARG A 90 12.48 10.96 0.27
C ARG A 90 13.36 10.17 -0.72
N GLY A 91 12.80 9.77 -1.86
CA GLY A 91 13.41 8.95 -2.91
C GLY A 91 12.59 7.68 -3.20
N VAL A 92 12.82 7.11 -4.37
CA VAL A 92 12.48 5.72 -4.67
C VAL A 92 13.54 4.84 -3.98
N TYR A 93 13.10 3.91 -3.15
CA TYR A 93 13.98 2.94 -2.50
C TYR A 93 14.33 1.78 -3.44
N THR A 94 13.33 1.22 -4.12
CA THR A 94 13.51 0.18 -5.14
C THR A 94 12.34 0.22 -6.12
N GLU A 95 12.48 -0.49 -7.24
CA GLU A 95 11.39 -0.78 -8.16
C GLU A 95 11.21 -2.30 -8.24
N VAL A 96 9.96 -2.76 -8.27
CA VAL A 96 9.59 -4.17 -8.44
C VAL A 96 8.63 -4.26 -9.60
N ASP A 97 9.07 -4.84 -10.72
CA ASP A 97 8.26 -5.05 -11.93
C ASP A 97 7.52 -3.77 -12.42
N GLY A 98 8.21 -2.63 -12.43
CA GLY A 98 7.64 -1.33 -12.83
C GLY A 98 6.87 -0.57 -11.74
N VAL A 99 6.74 -1.15 -10.54
CA VAL A 99 6.11 -0.51 -9.38
C VAL A 99 7.18 0.05 -8.44
N GLU A 100 7.15 1.36 -8.23
CA GLU A 100 8.08 2.08 -7.35
C GLU A 100 7.69 1.86 -5.87
N VAL A 101 8.68 1.46 -5.07
CA VAL A 101 8.60 1.47 -3.61
C VAL A 101 9.39 2.68 -3.12
N HIS A 102 8.70 3.61 -2.50
CA HIS A 102 9.30 4.83 -1.96
C HIS A 102 9.74 4.62 -0.50
N ILE A 103 10.66 5.45 -0.03
CA ILE A 103 11.06 5.54 1.38
C ILE A 103 10.59 6.85 2.00
N GLY A 104 10.19 6.79 3.27
CA GLY A 104 9.66 7.92 4.03
C GLY A 104 8.15 7.88 4.16
N ASP A 105 7.56 9.05 4.29
CA ASP A 105 6.13 9.24 4.52
C ASP A 105 5.45 9.67 3.21
N PRO A 106 4.24 9.17 2.91
CA PRO A 106 3.43 9.74 1.86
C PRO A 106 3.17 11.24 2.13
N GLY A 107 2.89 12.02 1.09
CA GLY A 107 2.42 13.40 1.25
C GLY A 107 1.00 13.50 1.80
N GLU A 108 0.57 14.71 2.16
CA GLU A 108 -0.83 15.00 2.55
C GLU A 108 -1.82 14.66 1.44
N ASP A 109 -1.43 14.88 0.19
CA ASP A 109 -2.14 14.50 -1.03
C ASP A 109 -2.15 12.98 -1.28
N GLN A 110 -1.45 12.21 -0.46
CA GLN A 110 -1.30 10.76 -0.55
C GLN A 110 -1.83 10.06 0.73
N GLY A 111 -2.70 10.76 1.46
CA GLY A 111 -3.41 10.21 2.62
C GLY A 111 -2.64 10.23 3.94
N HIS A 112 -1.51 10.93 4.01
CA HIS A 112 -0.74 11.08 5.24
C HIS A 112 -0.83 12.53 5.77
N VAL A 113 -1.61 12.74 6.85
CA VAL A 113 -1.77 14.06 7.46
C VAL A 113 -0.67 14.30 8.50
N ALA A 114 0.27 15.21 8.19
CA ALA A 114 1.44 15.50 9.04
C ALA A 114 1.11 16.11 10.41
N ASN A 115 -0.07 16.73 10.56
CA ASN A 115 -0.50 17.43 11.78
C ASN A 115 -1.43 16.61 12.69
N SER A 116 -1.77 15.37 12.35
CA SER A 116 -2.49 14.49 13.27
C SER A 116 -1.50 13.51 13.89
N SER A 117 -1.19 13.66 15.18
CA SER A 117 -0.44 12.63 15.91
C SER A 117 -1.36 11.41 16.10
N SER A 118 -1.39 10.51 15.12
CA SER A 118 -2.13 9.27 15.27
C SER A 118 -1.55 8.49 16.47
N TYR A 119 -2.36 7.59 17.04
CA TYR A 119 -1.87 6.67 18.07
C TYR A 119 -0.61 5.91 17.60
N PHE A 120 -0.53 5.59 16.30
CA PHE A 120 0.63 4.98 15.67
C PHE A 120 1.85 5.90 15.64
N ASP A 121 1.68 7.20 15.39
CA ASP A 121 2.81 8.15 15.41
C ASP A 121 3.38 8.34 16.82
N ARG A 122 2.54 8.21 17.87
CA ARG A 122 2.98 8.24 19.27
C ARG A 122 3.78 7.00 19.66
N LEU A 123 3.31 5.81 19.27
CA LEU A 123 4.06 4.56 19.46
C LEU A 123 5.39 4.57 18.68
N TRP A 124 5.37 5.15 17.49
CA TRP A 124 6.55 5.31 16.62
C TRP A 124 7.59 6.28 17.16
N SER A 125 7.16 7.39 17.77
CA SER A 125 8.07 8.38 18.36
C SER A 125 8.86 7.83 19.55
N ASN A 126 8.29 6.82 20.23
CA ASN A 126 8.87 6.19 21.43
C ASN A 126 9.75 4.95 21.13
N GLY A 127 9.73 4.43 19.90
CA GLY A 127 10.53 3.28 19.48
C GLY A 127 11.42 3.63 18.28
N LYS A 128 12.75 3.57 18.44
CA LYS A 128 13.79 3.82 17.43
C LYS A 128 13.26 3.80 15.98
N LYS A 129 13.17 4.99 15.35
CA LYS A 129 12.67 5.21 13.98
C LYS A 129 13.19 4.13 13.02
N LYS A 130 12.35 3.15 12.68
CA LYS A 130 12.62 2.22 11.57
C LYS A 130 12.25 2.92 10.25
N GLY A 131 12.68 2.41 9.10
CA GLY A 131 12.26 3.02 7.82
C GLY A 131 10.75 2.94 7.64
N ARG A 132 10.17 3.88 6.90
CA ARG A 132 8.81 3.75 6.33
C ARG A 132 8.96 3.54 4.83
N TRP A 133 8.12 2.67 4.27
CA TRP A 133 8.05 2.43 2.84
C TRP A 133 6.62 2.55 2.38
N TYR A 134 6.42 3.04 1.17
CA TYR A 134 5.08 3.14 0.62
C TYR A 134 5.05 2.99 -0.89
N LEU A 135 3.89 2.57 -1.39
CA LEU A 135 3.53 2.50 -2.78
C LEU A 135 2.55 3.65 -3.06
N TYR A 136 2.72 4.35 -4.17
CA TYR A 136 1.76 5.35 -4.64
C TYR A 136 1.43 5.11 -6.11
N LEU A 137 0.19 4.69 -6.38
CA LEU A 137 -0.23 4.14 -7.67
C LEU A 137 -1.42 4.91 -8.25
N HIS A 138 -1.42 5.12 -9.57
CA HIS A 138 -2.60 5.53 -10.34
C HIS A 138 -3.27 4.32 -10.98
N ALA A 139 -4.59 4.21 -10.80
CA ALA A 139 -5.43 3.32 -11.58
C ALA A 139 -5.49 3.82 -13.03
N SER A 140 -5.05 3.01 -13.98
CA SER A 140 -5.16 3.26 -15.43
C SER A 140 -6.33 2.49 -16.01
#